data_AF-A0A925LKB4-F1
#
_entry.id   AF-A0A925LKB4-F1
#
_cell.length_a   1.000
_cell.length_b   1.000
_cell.length_c   1.000
_cell.angle_alpha   90.00
_cell.angle_beta   90.00
_cell.angle_gamma   90.00
#
_symmetry.space_group_name_H-M   'P 1'
#
loop_
_entity.id
_entity.type
_entity.pdbx_description
1 polymer ?
#
loop_
_entity_poly.entity_id
_entity_poly.type
_entity_poly.pdbx_seq_one_letter_code
_entity_poly.pdbx_strand_id
1 'polypeptide(L)'
;MNATITVTELQQLIASGSVYLIDVLLPEDFACRHIAGAGNACVYEMVFLERVAECVPDRDKAVVVYDDSGTTLAASTAREKLERAGYRNVAILEGGLQAWRAAGFEVKSSAPVQLPGSVRDVVYHVDAEKSVVEWSGRNINNRHHGRIAISGGEVVMANGRPVSGSFVLDMNTVTNIDLQDEGWRSLLLRHLKSEDFFDVERYPTATFQLSGAAAIAGTTLGKPNMEIAGSLIIKETSRSISFPAIVAAQEDGALKAQAAFDLDRTLWNVCYGSGRLYERLGMHLVNDLISIELFIVAG
;
A
#
# COMPACT_ATOMS: atom_id res chain seq x y z
N MET A 1 -14.23 30.32 -16.25
CA MET A 1 -12.76 30.29 -16.19
C MET A 1 -12.28 29.12 -17.04
N ASN A 2 -11.08 29.17 -17.65
CA ASN A 2 -10.50 27.97 -18.28
C ASN A 2 -10.29 26.89 -17.21
N ALA A 3 -10.41 25.61 -17.58
CA ALA A 3 -10.24 24.50 -16.64
C ALA A 3 -8.84 24.45 -16.01
N THR A 4 -7.86 24.99 -16.72
CA THR A 4 -6.46 25.12 -16.31
C THR A 4 -5.99 26.56 -16.59
N ILE A 5 -5.10 27.07 -15.76
CA ILE A 5 -4.43 28.37 -15.95
C ILE A 5 -2.92 28.21 -15.83
N THR A 6 -2.19 29.06 -16.56
CA THR A 6 -0.73 29.13 -16.54
C THR A 6 -0.21 29.85 -15.29
N VAL A 7 1.08 29.69 -15.01
CA VAL A 7 1.76 30.41 -13.92
C VAL A 7 1.62 31.93 -14.06
N THR A 8 1.77 32.46 -15.28
CA THR A 8 1.68 33.90 -15.56
C THR A 8 0.27 34.43 -15.31
N GLU A 9 -0.76 33.71 -15.73
CA GLU A 9 -2.17 34.09 -15.46
C GLU A 9 -2.47 34.05 -13.97
N LEU A 10 -2.00 33.03 -13.24
CA LEU A 10 -2.17 32.95 -11.80
C LEU A 10 -1.49 34.15 -11.10
N GLN A 11 -0.29 34.53 -11.52
CA GLN A 11 0.42 35.68 -10.94
C GLN A 11 -0.38 36.98 -11.09
N GLN A 12 -1.03 37.20 -12.23
CA GLN A 12 -1.87 38.38 -12.47
C GLN A 12 -3.13 38.36 -11.58
N LEU A 13 -3.74 37.18 -11.39
CA LEU A 13 -4.89 37.01 -10.52
C LEU A 13 -4.53 37.24 -9.03
N ILE A 14 -3.36 36.77 -8.60
CA ILE A 14 -2.84 37.03 -7.25
C ILE A 14 -2.58 38.53 -7.07
N ALA A 15 -1.90 39.17 -8.02
CA ALA A 15 -1.58 40.61 -7.94
C ALA A 15 -2.83 41.51 -7.90
N SER A 16 -3.93 41.08 -8.52
CA SER A 16 -5.21 41.79 -8.50
C SER A 16 -6.11 41.41 -7.31
N GLY A 17 -5.66 40.51 -6.41
CA GLY A 17 -6.46 40.04 -5.27
C GLY A 17 -7.77 39.35 -5.68
N SER A 18 -7.84 38.85 -6.90
CA SER A 18 -9.08 38.37 -7.52
C SER A 18 -9.23 36.85 -7.50
N VAL A 19 -8.41 36.15 -6.72
CA VAL A 19 -8.39 34.68 -6.64
C VAL A 19 -8.10 34.19 -5.23
N TYR A 20 -8.76 33.09 -4.86
CA TYR A 20 -8.39 32.28 -3.71
C TYR A 20 -7.56 31.09 -4.20
N LEU A 21 -6.44 30.84 -3.54
CA LEU A 21 -5.55 29.76 -3.90
C LEU A 21 -5.64 28.66 -2.85
N ILE A 22 -5.83 27.42 -3.29
CA ILE A 22 -5.97 26.26 -2.41
C ILE A 22 -4.90 25.22 -2.79
N ASP A 23 -4.00 24.96 -1.85
CA ASP A 23 -3.11 23.80 -1.91
C ASP A 23 -3.90 22.54 -1.51
N VAL A 24 -3.88 21.53 -2.37
CA VAL A 24 -4.72 20.34 -2.18
C VAL A 24 -3.99 19.16 -1.53
N LEU A 25 -2.75 19.36 -1.08
CA LEU A 25 -1.93 18.32 -0.45
C LEU A 25 -2.10 18.29 1.08
N LEU A 26 -1.38 17.36 1.71
CA LEU A 26 -1.37 17.18 3.16
C LEU A 26 -0.91 18.45 3.90
N PRO A 27 -1.42 18.72 5.12
CA PRO A 27 -0.97 19.85 5.92
C PRO A 27 0.54 19.89 6.16
N GLU A 28 1.18 18.72 6.27
CA GLU A 28 2.62 18.58 6.45
C GLU A 28 3.39 19.03 5.19
N ASP A 29 2.92 18.63 4.01
CA ASP A 29 3.48 19.08 2.73
C ASP A 29 3.33 20.60 2.57
N PHE A 30 2.15 21.13 2.88
CA PHE A 30 1.86 22.56 2.85
C PHE A 30 2.76 23.36 3.79
N ALA A 31 2.95 22.89 5.04
CA ALA A 31 3.83 23.53 6.01
C ALA A 31 5.29 23.58 5.53
N CYS A 32 5.72 22.56 4.78
CA CYS A 32 7.04 22.50 4.17
C CYS A 32 7.19 23.43 2.97
N ARG A 33 6.18 23.49 2.08
CA ARG A 33 6.22 24.27 0.84
C ARG A 33 4.82 24.64 0.34
N HIS A 34 4.57 25.91 0.05
CA HIS A 34 3.32 26.37 -0.58
C HIS A 34 3.48 27.73 -1.27
N ILE A 35 2.55 28.09 -2.16
CA ILE A 35 2.50 29.43 -2.77
C ILE A 35 2.02 30.44 -1.72
N ALA A 36 2.67 31.60 -1.62
CA ALA A 36 2.29 32.62 -0.65
C ALA A 36 0.81 33.04 -0.80
N GLY A 37 0.06 33.00 0.31
CA GLY A 37 -1.35 33.39 0.34
C GLY A 37 -2.34 32.25 0.04
N ALA A 38 -1.86 31.03 -0.26
CA ALA A 38 -2.74 29.88 -0.35
C ALA A 38 -3.29 29.45 1.02
N GLY A 39 -4.53 28.98 1.03
CA GLY A 39 -5.06 28.11 2.09
C GLY A 39 -4.72 26.65 1.81
N ASN A 40 -4.74 25.80 2.83
CA ASN A 40 -4.58 24.35 2.69
C ASN A 40 -5.92 23.64 2.87
N ALA A 41 -6.28 22.79 1.91
CA ALA A 41 -7.37 21.85 2.04
C ALA A 41 -6.99 20.55 1.34
N CYS A 42 -6.50 19.58 2.12
CA CYS A 42 -6.11 18.27 1.62
C CYS A 42 -7.30 17.56 0.94
N VAL A 43 -7.19 17.28 -0.36
CA VAL A 43 -8.26 16.65 -1.15
C VAL A 43 -8.56 15.20 -0.74
N TYR A 44 -7.63 14.57 -0.02
CA TYR A 44 -7.76 13.20 0.49
C TYR A 44 -8.61 13.11 1.76
N GLU A 45 -8.83 14.24 2.45
CA GLU A 45 -9.59 14.27 3.68
C GLU A 45 -11.10 14.44 3.44
N MET A 46 -11.92 13.84 4.31
CA MET A 46 -13.38 13.97 4.23
C MET A 46 -13.85 15.41 4.44
N VAL A 47 -13.10 16.18 5.24
CA VAL A 47 -13.37 17.59 5.56
C VAL A 47 -12.89 18.56 4.48
N PHE A 48 -12.43 18.07 3.32
CA PHE A 48 -11.91 18.89 2.22
C PHE A 48 -12.82 20.07 1.87
N LEU A 49 -14.12 19.81 1.65
CA LEU A 49 -15.08 20.85 1.27
C LEU A 49 -15.36 21.86 2.38
N GLU A 50 -15.33 21.42 3.64
CA GLU A 50 -15.51 22.28 4.81
C GLU A 50 -14.33 23.25 4.93
N ARG A 51 -13.10 22.75 4.82
CA ARG A 51 -11.88 23.59 4.81
C ARG A 51 -11.84 24.58 3.65
N VAL A 52 -12.30 24.17 2.46
CA VAL A 52 -12.39 25.12 1.33
C VAL A 52 -13.48 26.16 1.60
N ALA A 53 -14.60 25.81 2.23
CA ALA A 53 -15.65 26.77 2.58
C ALA A 53 -15.20 27.76 3.68
N GLU A 54 -14.33 27.35 4.59
CA GLU A 54 -13.68 28.26 5.56
C GLU A 54 -12.77 29.28 4.87
N CYS A 55 -11.99 28.84 3.87
CA CYS A 55 -11.12 29.71 3.09
C CYS A 55 -11.90 30.59 2.08
N VAL A 56 -12.93 30.02 1.46
CA VAL A 56 -13.69 30.59 0.34
C VAL A 56 -15.19 30.34 0.56
N PRO A 57 -15.86 31.15 1.40
CA PRO A 57 -17.29 30.95 1.70
C PRO A 57 -18.20 31.24 0.50
N ASP A 58 -17.78 32.18 -0.35
CA ASP A 58 -18.51 32.61 -1.54
C ASP A 58 -18.13 31.74 -2.75
N ARG A 59 -19.07 30.90 -3.17
CA ARG A 59 -18.92 29.92 -4.27
C ARG A 59 -18.81 30.55 -5.66
N ASP A 60 -19.08 31.85 -5.78
CA ASP A 60 -18.93 32.60 -7.01
C ASP A 60 -17.52 33.21 -7.16
N LYS A 61 -16.69 33.19 -6.10
CA LYS A 61 -15.30 33.63 -6.18
C LYS A 61 -14.45 32.68 -7.01
N ALA A 62 -13.45 33.26 -7.68
CA ALA A 62 -12.44 32.49 -8.38
C ALA A 62 -11.58 31.70 -7.39
N VAL A 63 -11.47 30.40 -7.63
CA VAL A 63 -10.64 29.48 -6.86
C VAL A 63 -9.66 28.82 -7.82
N VAL A 64 -8.38 28.84 -7.46
CA VAL A 64 -7.36 28.05 -8.15
C VAL A 64 -6.88 26.97 -7.19
N VAL A 65 -6.96 25.74 -7.62
CA VAL A 65 -6.41 24.58 -6.90
C VAL A 65 -5.09 24.15 -7.53
N TYR A 66 -4.15 23.68 -6.71
CA TYR A 66 -2.88 23.17 -7.22
C TYR A 66 -2.33 22.05 -6.34
N ASP A 67 -1.61 21.11 -6.96
CA ASP A 67 -0.82 20.06 -6.32
C ASP A 67 0.69 20.33 -6.53
N ASP A 68 1.56 19.37 -6.20
CA ASP A 68 3.01 19.58 -6.29
C ASP A 68 3.47 19.67 -7.76
N SER A 69 3.05 18.74 -8.62
CA SER A 69 3.65 18.52 -9.95
C SER A 69 2.72 18.77 -11.14
N GLY A 70 1.41 18.92 -10.94
CA GLY A 70 0.41 18.95 -12.01
C GLY A 70 0.25 17.63 -12.77
N THR A 71 0.93 16.56 -12.37
CA THR A 71 0.90 15.25 -13.05
C THR A 71 0.01 14.23 -12.35
N THR A 72 -0.52 14.56 -11.17
CA THR A 72 -1.41 13.68 -10.40
C THR A 72 -2.88 14.03 -10.62
N LEU A 73 -3.78 13.19 -10.11
CA LEU A 73 -5.21 13.50 -10.10
C LEU A 73 -5.64 14.41 -8.93
N ALA A 74 -4.73 14.85 -8.06
CA ALA A 74 -5.10 15.57 -6.85
C ALA A 74 -5.84 16.88 -7.17
N ALA A 75 -5.25 17.73 -8.01
CA ALA A 75 -5.86 19.02 -8.39
C ALA A 75 -7.15 18.84 -9.22
N SER A 76 -7.20 17.86 -10.12
CA SER A 76 -8.41 17.58 -10.91
C SER A 76 -9.55 17.02 -10.08
N THR A 77 -9.25 16.14 -9.11
CA THR A 77 -10.22 15.63 -8.12
C THR A 77 -10.74 16.77 -7.26
N ALA A 78 -9.87 17.68 -6.80
CA ALA A 78 -10.27 18.85 -6.02
C ALA A 78 -11.22 19.74 -6.81
N ARG A 79 -10.89 20.05 -8.08
CA ARG A 79 -11.77 20.83 -8.96
C ARG A 79 -13.15 20.18 -9.11
N GLU A 80 -13.21 18.88 -9.41
CA GLU A 80 -14.49 18.17 -9.56
C GLU A 80 -15.32 18.22 -8.27
N LYS A 81 -14.70 17.97 -7.11
CA LYS A 81 -15.37 18.05 -5.80
C LYS A 81 -15.96 19.45 -5.56
N LEU A 82 -15.21 20.52 -5.87
CA LEU A 82 -15.67 21.89 -5.70
C LEU A 82 -16.80 22.26 -6.66
N GLU A 83 -16.71 21.85 -7.93
CA GLU A 83 -17.77 22.07 -8.91
C GLU A 83 -19.08 21.38 -8.49
N ARG A 84 -19.00 20.14 -7.99
CA ARG A 84 -20.16 19.40 -7.46
C ARG A 84 -20.72 20.03 -6.18
N ALA A 85 -19.88 20.68 -5.38
CA ALA A 85 -20.29 21.48 -4.23
C ALA A 85 -20.86 22.86 -4.61
N GLY A 86 -20.84 23.22 -5.90
CA GLY A 86 -21.45 24.44 -6.43
C GLY A 86 -20.49 25.63 -6.56
N TYR A 87 -19.17 25.44 -6.43
CA TYR A 87 -18.19 26.46 -6.81
C TYR A 87 -18.17 26.59 -8.34
N ARG A 88 -18.37 27.82 -8.84
CA ARG A 88 -18.60 28.05 -10.28
C ARG A 88 -17.35 28.47 -11.06
N ASN A 89 -16.32 28.94 -10.37
CA ASN A 89 -15.12 29.53 -10.97
C ASN A 89 -13.87 28.83 -10.45
N VAL A 90 -13.71 27.54 -10.75
CA VAL A 90 -12.57 26.74 -10.30
C VAL A 90 -11.63 26.44 -11.46
N ALA A 91 -10.33 26.69 -11.28
CA ALA A 91 -9.29 26.33 -12.24
C ALA A 91 -8.12 25.60 -11.56
N ILE A 92 -7.33 24.90 -12.36
CA ILE A 92 -6.13 24.19 -11.91
C ILE A 92 -4.89 24.98 -12.35
N LEU A 93 -3.89 25.12 -11.46
CA LEU A 93 -2.58 25.62 -11.87
C LEU A 93 -1.84 24.56 -12.69
N GLU A 94 -1.52 24.89 -13.95
CA GLU A 94 -0.75 24.02 -14.83
C GLU A 94 0.65 23.73 -14.26
N GLY A 95 1.01 22.44 -14.15
CA GLY A 95 2.30 22.00 -13.64
C GLY A 95 2.52 22.23 -12.14
N GLY A 96 1.48 22.63 -11.40
CA GLY A 96 1.48 22.73 -9.94
C GLY A 96 2.55 23.65 -9.36
N LEU A 97 2.92 23.37 -8.11
CA LEU A 97 3.95 24.12 -7.37
C LEU A 97 5.34 24.05 -8.06
N GLN A 98 5.64 22.95 -8.74
CA GLN A 98 6.89 22.77 -9.48
C GLN A 98 7.02 23.76 -10.65
N ALA A 99 5.97 23.95 -11.44
CA ALA A 99 5.97 24.95 -12.52
C ALA A 99 6.04 26.38 -11.98
N TRP A 100 5.35 26.67 -10.87
CA TRP A 100 5.45 27.94 -10.16
C TRP A 100 6.89 28.26 -9.76
N ARG A 101 7.58 27.29 -9.15
CA ARG A 101 8.99 27.41 -8.77
C ARG A 101 9.92 27.51 -9.99
N ALA A 102 9.68 26.72 -11.03
CA ALA A 102 10.49 26.75 -12.26
C ALA A 102 10.42 28.09 -12.98
N ALA A 103 9.30 28.81 -12.85
CA ALA A 103 9.14 30.18 -13.34
C ALA A 103 9.83 31.25 -12.46
N GLY A 104 10.50 30.86 -11.37
CA GLY A 104 11.29 31.74 -10.52
C GLY A 104 10.49 32.46 -9.42
N PHE A 105 9.23 32.09 -9.20
CA PHE A 105 8.42 32.68 -8.14
C PHE A 105 8.70 32.06 -6.76
N GLU A 106 8.54 32.86 -5.72
CA GLU A 106 8.79 32.44 -4.34
C GLU A 106 7.80 31.36 -3.88
N VAL A 107 8.34 30.40 -3.13
CA VAL A 107 7.57 29.36 -2.41
C VAL A 107 7.85 29.55 -0.93
N LYS A 108 6.79 29.72 -0.13
CA LYS A 108 6.93 29.79 1.32
C LYS A 108 7.32 28.43 1.87
N SER A 109 8.21 28.43 2.85
CA SER A 109 8.60 27.25 3.62
C SER A 109 8.62 27.64 5.09
N SER A 110 7.91 26.88 5.93
CA SER A 110 7.82 27.15 7.38
C SER A 110 8.24 25.97 8.25
N ALA A 111 8.43 24.78 7.65
CA ALA A 111 8.89 23.58 8.33
C ALA A 111 9.95 22.86 7.48
N PRO A 112 10.92 22.17 8.11
CA PRO A 112 11.80 21.26 7.39
C PRO A 112 10.97 20.14 6.76
N VAL A 113 11.38 19.70 5.56
CA VAL A 113 10.76 18.55 4.89
C VAL A 113 10.84 17.34 5.82
N GLN A 114 9.69 16.83 6.27
CA GLN A 114 9.61 15.51 6.89
C GLN A 114 9.85 14.47 5.80
N LEU A 115 11.06 13.92 5.77
CA LEU A 115 11.34 12.75 4.97
C LEU A 115 10.66 11.55 5.64
N PRO A 116 10.16 10.56 4.88
CA PRO A 116 9.86 9.25 5.43
C PRO A 116 11.03 8.77 6.28
N GLY A 117 10.75 7.93 7.29
CA GLY A 117 11.82 7.28 8.06
C GLY A 117 12.92 6.77 7.13
N SER A 118 14.18 7.01 7.47
CA SER A 118 15.28 6.45 6.69
C SER A 118 15.47 5.00 7.09
N VAL A 119 15.42 4.08 6.13
CA VAL A 119 15.81 2.69 6.34
C VAL A 119 17.25 2.66 6.85
N ARG A 120 17.46 2.10 8.06
CA ARG A 120 18.80 1.91 8.63
C ARG A 120 19.37 0.57 8.18
N ASP A 121 20.68 0.54 7.96
CA ASP A 121 21.42 -0.67 7.62
C ASP A 121 21.76 -1.47 8.89
N VAL A 122 20.78 -2.21 9.38
CA VAL A 122 20.85 -3.02 10.60
C VAL A 122 20.08 -4.33 10.42
N VAL A 123 20.16 -5.20 11.43
CA VAL A 123 19.26 -6.35 11.57
C VAL A 123 17.99 -5.88 12.26
N TYR A 124 16.84 -6.12 11.63
CA TYR A 124 15.52 -5.90 12.23
C TYR A 124 14.93 -7.23 12.64
N HIS A 125 14.32 -7.29 13.82
CA HIS A 125 13.62 -8.48 14.28
C HIS A 125 12.13 -8.34 14.01
N VAL A 126 11.52 -9.39 13.46
CA VAL A 126 10.08 -9.39 13.15
C VAL A 126 9.28 -9.39 14.45
N ASP A 127 8.38 -8.42 14.58
CA ASP A 127 7.38 -8.38 15.63
C ASP A 127 6.25 -9.35 15.27
N ALA A 128 6.28 -10.53 15.88
CA ALA A 128 5.33 -11.61 15.65
C ALA A 128 3.87 -11.23 15.95
N GLU A 129 3.63 -10.35 16.93
CA GLU A 129 2.28 -9.96 17.33
C GLU A 129 1.65 -8.95 16.36
N LYS A 130 2.50 -8.11 15.75
CA LYS A 130 2.06 -7.09 14.78
C LYS A 130 2.18 -7.54 13.33
N SER A 131 2.76 -8.71 13.08
CA SER A 131 2.93 -9.27 11.75
C SER A 131 1.92 -10.38 11.47
N VAL A 132 1.40 -10.44 10.24
CA VAL A 132 0.39 -11.42 9.85
C VAL A 132 0.58 -11.87 8.39
N VAL A 133 0.32 -13.16 8.16
CA VAL A 133 0.16 -13.73 6.82
C VAL A 133 -1.31 -14.11 6.65
N GLU A 134 -1.97 -13.54 5.67
CA GLU A 134 -3.32 -13.92 5.26
C GLU A 134 -3.27 -14.80 4.01
N TRP A 135 -4.18 -15.76 3.94
CA TRP A 135 -4.30 -16.67 2.80
C TRP A 135 -5.74 -16.70 2.29
N SER A 136 -5.89 -16.93 0.99
CA SER A 136 -7.19 -17.14 0.34
C SER A 136 -7.14 -18.36 -0.59
N GLY A 137 -8.00 -19.34 -0.32
CA GLY A 137 -8.25 -20.50 -1.17
C GLY A 137 -9.62 -20.41 -1.85
N ARG A 138 -9.75 -20.94 -3.07
CA ARG A 138 -10.97 -20.78 -3.88
C ARG A 138 -11.26 -21.99 -4.78
N ASN A 139 -12.53 -22.17 -5.10
CA ASN A 139 -13.01 -23.00 -6.20
C ASN A 139 -14.15 -22.27 -6.94
N ILE A 140 -14.87 -22.96 -7.82
CA ILE A 140 -15.97 -22.36 -8.60
C ILE A 140 -17.16 -21.90 -7.76
N ASN A 141 -17.38 -22.52 -6.60
CA ASN A 141 -18.58 -22.30 -5.77
C ASN A 141 -18.28 -21.48 -4.51
N ASN A 142 -17.07 -21.60 -3.97
CA ASN A 142 -16.72 -21.10 -2.64
C ASN A 142 -15.31 -20.47 -2.64
N ARG A 143 -15.10 -19.60 -1.66
CA ARG A 143 -13.80 -19.05 -1.29
C ARG A 143 -13.72 -19.03 0.23
N HIS A 144 -12.54 -19.34 0.75
CA HIS A 144 -12.24 -19.25 2.17
C HIS A 144 -10.96 -18.48 2.37
N HIS A 145 -10.90 -17.72 3.46
CA HIS A 145 -9.70 -16.97 3.82
C HIS A 145 -9.42 -17.04 5.32
N GLY A 146 -8.18 -16.77 5.67
CA GLY A 146 -7.69 -17.03 7.00
C GLY A 146 -6.30 -16.48 7.24
N ARG A 147 -5.74 -16.80 8.41
CA ARG A 147 -4.43 -16.30 8.84
C ARG A 147 -3.53 -17.42 9.28
N ILE A 148 -2.23 -17.19 9.15
CA ILE A 148 -1.16 -18.00 9.76
C ILE A 148 -0.25 -17.01 10.49
N ALA A 149 0.06 -17.30 11.75
CA ALA A 149 0.93 -16.48 12.56
C ALA A 149 2.40 -16.69 12.17
N ILE A 150 3.18 -15.61 12.30
CA ILE A 150 4.63 -15.66 12.19
C ILE A 150 5.16 -15.90 13.60
N SER A 151 5.94 -16.96 13.80
CA SER A 151 6.55 -17.26 15.10
C SER A 151 7.81 -16.41 15.36
N GLY A 152 8.43 -15.90 14.30
CA GLY A 152 9.56 -14.99 14.38
C GLY A 152 10.29 -14.87 13.05
N GLY A 153 11.30 -14.01 13.04
CA GLY A 153 12.14 -13.78 11.88
C GLY A 153 13.08 -12.61 12.05
N GLU A 154 13.95 -12.43 11.07
CA GLU A 154 14.86 -11.31 10.99
C GLU A 154 15.07 -10.88 9.54
N VAL A 155 15.38 -9.61 9.34
CA VAL A 155 15.73 -9.04 8.04
C VAL A 155 17.00 -8.21 8.20
N VAL A 156 17.99 -8.52 7.38
CA VAL A 156 19.24 -7.75 7.31
C VAL A 156 19.10 -6.72 6.20
N MET A 157 19.26 -5.45 6.57
CA MET A 157 19.24 -4.34 5.63
C MET A 157 20.65 -3.85 5.34
N ALA A 158 20.95 -3.60 4.08
CA ALA A 158 22.17 -2.93 3.66
C ALA A 158 21.91 -2.05 2.43
N ASN A 159 22.51 -0.86 2.38
CA ASN A 159 22.30 0.14 1.35
C ASN A 159 20.81 0.43 1.11
N GLY A 160 20.02 0.47 2.18
CA GLY A 160 18.58 0.75 2.13
C GLY A 160 17.72 -0.38 1.53
N ARG A 161 18.24 -1.61 1.41
CA ARG A 161 17.51 -2.76 0.85
C ARG A 161 17.66 -4.03 1.70
N PRO A 162 16.65 -4.92 1.71
CA PRO A 162 16.80 -6.26 2.27
C PRO A 162 17.83 -7.06 1.48
N VAL A 163 18.87 -7.57 2.16
CA VAL A 163 19.92 -8.40 1.54
C VAL A 163 19.85 -9.86 1.97
N SER A 164 19.33 -10.13 3.16
CA SER A 164 19.01 -11.48 3.64
C SER A 164 17.94 -11.42 4.71
N GLY A 165 17.35 -12.56 5.04
CA GLY A 165 16.37 -12.65 6.11
C GLY A 165 15.77 -14.04 6.22
N SER A 166 15.13 -14.29 7.35
CA SER A 166 14.44 -15.55 7.63
C SER A 166 13.12 -15.25 8.30
N PHE A 167 12.07 -15.93 7.87
CA PHE A 167 10.73 -15.84 8.45
C PHE A 167 10.23 -17.24 8.71
N VAL A 168 9.66 -17.45 9.89
CA VAL A 168 9.10 -18.74 10.31
C VAL A 168 7.62 -18.56 10.59
N LEU A 169 6.79 -19.32 9.89
CA LEU A 169 5.35 -19.38 10.09
C LEU A 169 5.01 -20.61 10.93
N ASP A 170 4.16 -20.45 11.94
CA ASP A 170 3.65 -21.58 12.72
C ASP A 170 2.37 -22.13 12.08
N MET A 171 2.47 -23.28 11.43
CA MET A 171 1.36 -23.89 10.70
C MET A 171 0.24 -24.39 11.64
N ASN A 172 0.51 -24.56 12.94
CA ASN A 172 -0.52 -24.88 13.93
C ASN A 172 -1.52 -23.74 14.12
N THR A 173 -1.13 -22.52 13.79
CA THR A 173 -1.94 -21.31 13.95
C THR A 173 -2.83 -21.01 12.74
N VAL A 174 -2.90 -21.92 11.75
CA VAL A 174 -3.81 -21.72 10.61
C VAL A 174 -5.25 -21.56 11.12
N THR A 175 -5.85 -20.44 10.75
CA THR A 175 -7.23 -20.06 11.10
C THR A 175 -8.04 -19.82 9.84
N ASN A 176 -9.37 -19.84 9.98
CA ASN A 176 -10.32 -19.40 8.97
C ASN A 176 -11.22 -18.34 9.61
N ILE A 177 -11.42 -17.22 8.91
CA ILE A 177 -12.07 -16.04 9.48
C ILE A 177 -13.40 -15.68 8.81
N ASP A 178 -13.76 -16.36 7.71
CA ASP A 178 -15.04 -16.14 7.02
C ASP A 178 -16.17 -17.10 7.43
N LEU A 179 -15.86 -18.37 7.74
CA LEU A 179 -16.90 -19.34 8.10
C LEU A 179 -17.45 -19.08 9.49
N GLN A 180 -18.72 -18.67 9.55
CA GLN A 180 -19.45 -18.45 10.79
C GLN A 180 -19.88 -19.75 11.47
N ASP A 181 -20.13 -20.82 10.70
CA ASP A 181 -20.49 -22.13 11.24
C ASP A 181 -19.25 -22.83 11.81
N GLU A 182 -19.27 -23.11 13.11
CA GLU A 182 -18.14 -23.70 13.83
C GLU A 182 -17.81 -25.12 13.37
N GLY A 183 -18.82 -25.89 12.96
CA GLY A 183 -18.64 -27.27 12.47
C GLY A 183 -17.91 -27.30 11.15
N TRP A 184 -18.36 -26.50 10.18
CA TRP A 184 -17.70 -26.35 8.88
C TRP A 184 -16.30 -25.76 9.01
N ARG A 185 -16.14 -24.74 9.86
CA ARG A 185 -14.83 -24.14 10.13
C ARG A 185 -13.85 -25.17 10.72
N SER A 186 -14.28 -25.93 11.71
CA SER A 186 -13.45 -26.96 12.35
C SER A 186 -13.09 -28.08 11.37
N LEU A 187 -14.03 -28.50 10.52
CA LEU A 187 -13.79 -29.50 9.48
C LEU A 187 -12.74 -29.02 8.47
N LEU A 188 -12.87 -27.79 7.98
CA LEU A 188 -11.91 -27.18 7.07
C LEU A 188 -10.51 -27.12 7.69
N LEU A 189 -10.39 -26.60 8.91
CA LEU A 189 -9.09 -26.46 9.58
C LEU A 189 -8.42 -27.80 9.84
N ARG A 190 -9.20 -28.82 10.22
CA ARG A 190 -8.69 -30.19 10.36
C ARG A 190 -8.17 -30.74 9.02
N HIS A 191 -8.86 -30.44 7.92
CA HIS A 191 -8.44 -30.89 6.59
C HIS A 191 -7.19 -30.17 6.10
N LEU A 192 -7.10 -28.86 6.27
CA LEU A 192 -5.90 -28.10 5.91
C LEU A 192 -4.66 -28.60 6.68
N LYS A 193 -4.85 -29.01 7.94
CA LYS A 193 -3.77 -29.53 8.79
C LYS A 193 -3.37 -30.98 8.50
N SER A 194 -4.18 -31.76 7.79
CA SER A 194 -3.92 -33.18 7.55
C SER A 194 -2.92 -33.43 6.41
N GLU A 195 -2.56 -34.70 6.22
CA GLU A 195 -1.67 -35.19 5.16
C GLU A 195 -2.11 -34.83 3.72
N ASP A 196 -3.42 -34.63 3.52
CA ASP A 196 -3.97 -34.20 2.23
C ASP A 196 -3.48 -32.80 1.82
N PHE A 197 -3.09 -31.98 2.79
CA PHE A 197 -2.63 -30.61 2.61
C PHE A 197 -1.24 -30.39 3.22
N PHE A 198 -1.17 -29.73 4.38
CA PHE A 198 0.07 -29.22 4.95
C PHE A 198 0.78 -30.22 5.86
N ASP A 199 0.11 -31.30 6.27
CA ASP A 199 0.67 -32.32 7.16
C ASP A 199 1.36 -31.69 8.39
N VAL A 200 0.60 -30.88 9.12
CA VAL A 200 1.13 -29.97 10.15
C VAL A 200 1.74 -30.71 11.33
N GLU A 201 1.29 -31.94 11.61
CA GLU A 201 1.89 -32.79 12.63
C GLU A 201 3.36 -33.12 12.30
N ARG A 202 3.66 -33.41 11.04
CA ARG A 202 5.02 -33.68 10.57
C ARG A 202 5.80 -32.41 10.24
N TYR A 203 5.12 -31.39 9.75
CA TYR A 203 5.70 -30.13 9.29
C TYR A 203 5.03 -28.95 10.02
N PRO A 204 5.35 -28.72 11.30
CA PRO A 204 4.68 -27.70 12.10
C PRO A 204 5.03 -26.27 11.66
N THR A 205 6.03 -26.10 10.81
CA THR A 205 6.51 -24.79 10.36
C THR A 205 6.66 -24.72 8.85
N ALA A 206 6.32 -23.57 8.26
CA ALA A 206 6.79 -23.16 6.94
C ALA A 206 7.82 -22.04 7.11
N THR A 207 8.80 -21.95 6.20
CA THR A 207 9.86 -20.93 6.30
C THR A 207 10.07 -20.21 4.98
N PHE A 208 10.37 -18.92 5.06
CA PHE A 208 10.81 -18.13 3.91
C PHE A 208 12.21 -17.60 4.17
N GLN A 209 13.14 -17.91 3.28
CA GLN A 209 14.53 -17.45 3.33
C GLN A 209 14.73 -16.39 2.24
N LEU A 210 14.83 -15.13 2.65
CA LEU A 210 15.07 -14.00 1.75
C LEU A 210 16.52 -14.06 1.26
N SER A 211 16.69 -14.04 -0.07
CA SER A 211 18.00 -14.03 -0.72
C SER A 211 18.39 -12.65 -1.25
N GLY A 212 17.44 -11.72 -1.35
CA GLY A 212 17.70 -10.32 -1.66
C GLY A 212 16.45 -9.59 -2.15
N ALA A 213 16.64 -8.31 -2.46
CA ALA A 213 15.60 -7.47 -3.03
C ALA A 213 16.16 -6.50 -4.08
N ALA A 214 15.40 -6.27 -5.15
CA ALA A 214 15.71 -5.28 -6.17
C ALA A 214 14.76 -4.08 -6.07
N ALA A 215 15.30 -2.86 -6.10
CA ALA A 215 14.45 -1.66 -6.10
C ALA A 215 13.65 -1.57 -7.41
N ILE A 216 12.37 -1.22 -7.29
CA ILE A 216 11.49 -0.95 -8.43
C ILE A 216 11.57 0.54 -8.77
N ALA A 217 12.01 0.86 -10.00
CA ALA A 217 12.18 2.24 -10.44
C ALA A 217 10.84 2.95 -10.67
N GLY A 218 10.81 4.27 -10.45
CA GLY A 218 9.64 5.12 -10.76
C GLY A 218 8.43 4.90 -9.86
N THR A 219 8.60 4.24 -8.71
CA THR A 219 7.53 3.99 -7.73
C THR A 219 7.28 5.20 -6.83
N THR A 220 6.07 5.30 -6.30
CA THR A 220 5.67 6.34 -5.33
C THR A 220 5.41 5.70 -3.97
N LEU A 221 5.35 6.50 -2.90
CA LEU A 221 4.88 6.01 -1.59
C LEU A 221 3.52 5.32 -1.75
N GLY A 222 3.36 4.17 -1.10
CA GLY A 222 2.15 3.35 -1.20
C GLY A 222 2.06 2.44 -2.44
N LYS A 223 3.07 2.42 -3.31
CA LYS A 223 3.21 1.41 -4.38
C LYS A 223 4.37 0.46 -4.06
N PRO A 224 4.35 -0.78 -4.59
CA PRO A 224 5.49 -1.67 -4.43
C PRO A 224 6.77 -1.01 -4.90
N ASN A 225 7.78 -1.02 -4.03
CA ASN A 225 9.06 -0.35 -4.24
C ASN A 225 10.24 -1.32 -4.23
N MET A 226 10.00 -2.60 -3.90
CA MET A 226 10.99 -3.65 -3.89
C MET A 226 10.40 -4.91 -4.52
N GLU A 227 11.17 -5.57 -5.38
CA GLU A 227 10.94 -6.96 -5.80
C GLU A 227 11.72 -7.86 -4.84
N ILE A 228 11.02 -8.61 -4.00
CA ILE A 228 11.60 -9.50 -2.99
C ILE A 228 11.82 -10.88 -3.60
N ALA A 229 13.01 -11.43 -3.45
CA ALA A 229 13.35 -12.78 -3.88
C ALA A 229 13.78 -13.64 -2.69
N GLY A 230 13.36 -14.91 -2.71
CA GLY A 230 13.74 -15.86 -1.68
C GLY A 230 13.23 -17.26 -1.94
N SER A 231 13.53 -18.16 -1.02
CA SER A 231 13.07 -19.55 -1.07
C SER A 231 11.97 -19.77 -0.04
N LEU A 232 10.79 -20.20 -0.50
CA LEU A 232 9.70 -20.62 0.35
C LEU A 232 9.76 -22.15 0.52
N ILE A 233 9.76 -22.57 1.77
CA ILE A 233 9.81 -23.97 2.17
C ILE A 233 8.49 -24.31 2.86
N ILE A 234 7.73 -25.20 2.24
CA ILE A 234 6.48 -25.76 2.76
C ILE A 234 6.63 -27.28 2.70
N LYS A 235 6.35 -27.94 3.83
CA LYS A 235 6.66 -29.37 4.04
C LYS A 235 8.15 -29.61 3.77
N GLU A 236 8.50 -30.67 3.04
CA GLU A 236 9.87 -30.96 2.62
C GLU A 236 10.35 -30.19 1.36
N THR A 237 9.46 -29.45 0.70
CA THR A 237 9.76 -28.87 -0.61
C THR A 237 10.19 -27.42 -0.50
N SER A 238 11.30 -27.09 -1.16
CA SER A 238 11.86 -25.74 -1.25
C SER A 238 11.76 -25.22 -2.68
N ARG A 239 11.19 -24.03 -2.87
CA ARG A 239 11.06 -23.38 -4.18
C ARG A 239 11.35 -21.89 -4.08
N SER A 240 12.09 -21.39 -5.06
CA SER A 240 12.29 -19.96 -5.22
C SER A 240 11.01 -19.26 -5.66
N ILE A 241 10.70 -18.13 -5.03
CA ILE A 241 9.62 -17.22 -5.41
C ILE A 241 10.15 -15.79 -5.47
N SER A 242 9.47 -14.95 -6.24
CA SER A 242 9.70 -13.52 -6.32
C SER A 242 8.37 -12.79 -6.30
N PHE A 243 8.26 -11.70 -5.55
CA PHE A 243 7.04 -10.91 -5.48
C PHE A 243 7.32 -9.43 -5.18
N PRO A 244 6.48 -8.52 -5.68
CA PRO A 244 6.58 -7.10 -5.37
C PRO A 244 6.07 -6.82 -3.95
N ALA A 245 6.77 -5.95 -3.23
CA ALA A 245 6.42 -5.50 -1.89
C ALA A 245 6.61 -3.99 -1.73
N ILE A 246 5.81 -3.41 -0.85
CA ILE A 246 6.02 -2.07 -0.30
C ILE A 246 6.88 -2.24 0.95
N VAL A 247 8.01 -1.55 1.05
CA VAL A 247 8.86 -1.51 2.24
C VAL A 247 9.02 -0.05 2.66
N ALA A 248 8.62 0.29 3.88
CA ALA A 248 8.65 1.65 4.39
C ALA A 248 9.16 1.70 5.82
N ALA A 249 10.17 2.52 6.08
CA ALA A 249 10.58 2.83 7.43
C ALA A 249 9.58 3.82 8.08
N GLN A 250 9.37 3.62 9.37
CA GLN A 250 8.49 4.38 10.23
C GLN A 250 9.30 5.41 11.03
N GLU A 251 8.63 6.41 11.59
CA GLU A 251 9.29 7.48 12.36
C GLU A 251 9.95 6.96 13.65
N ASP A 252 9.39 5.91 14.25
CA ASP A 252 9.93 5.23 15.43
C ASP A 252 11.16 4.35 15.13
N GLY A 253 11.56 4.26 13.85
CA GLY A 253 12.67 3.45 13.38
C GLY A 253 12.30 2.03 12.97
N ALA A 254 11.05 1.60 13.15
CA ALA A 254 10.59 0.29 12.68
C ALA A 254 10.48 0.24 11.14
N LEU A 255 10.49 -0.95 10.57
CA LEU A 255 10.14 -1.23 9.18
C LEU A 255 8.73 -1.83 9.12
N LYS A 256 7.96 -1.37 8.14
CA LYS A 256 6.75 -2.05 7.69
C LYS A 256 6.94 -2.57 6.27
N ALA A 257 6.47 -3.78 6.03
CA ALA A 257 6.37 -4.32 4.69
C ALA A 257 4.96 -4.84 4.40
N GLN A 258 4.50 -4.62 3.17
CA GLN A 258 3.23 -5.12 2.66
C GLN A 258 3.44 -5.79 1.31
N ALA A 259 2.86 -6.95 1.08
CA ALA A 259 2.86 -7.62 -0.22
C ALA A 259 1.55 -8.39 -0.45
N ALA A 260 1.19 -8.56 -1.72
CA ALA A 260 0.08 -9.41 -2.13
C ALA A 260 0.44 -10.12 -3.44
N PHE A 261 0.31 -11.44 -3.49
CA PHE A 261 0.68 -12.26 -4.65
C PHE A 261 -0.02 -13.62 -4.64
N ASP A 262 -0.03 -14.29 -5.80
CA ASP A 262 -0.57 -15.65 -5.94
C ASP A 262 0.54 -16.70 -5.95
N LEU A 263 0.26 -17.89 -5.40
CA LEU A 263 1.14 -19.06 -5.41
C LEU A 263 0.41 -20.27 -6.01
N ASP A 264 1.08 -21.05 -6.85
CA ASP A 264 0.63 -22.41 -7.22
C ASP A 264 1.02 -23.39 -6.10
N ARG A 265 0.06 -23.76 -5.26
CA ARG A 265 0.28 -24.62 -4.08
C ARG A 265 0.82 -26.01 -4.44
N THR A 266 0.57 -26.48 -5.66
CA THR A 266 0.99 -27.83 -6.08
C THR A 266 2.50 -27.91 -6.31
N LEU A 267 3.20 -26.78 -6.45
CA LEU A 267 4.66 -26.73 -6.53
C LEU A 267 5.36 -27.17 -5.22
N TRP A 268 4.60 -27.23 -4.12
CA TRP A 268 5.01 -27.72 -2.79
C TRP A 268 4.31 -29.02 -2.38
N ASN A 269 3.82 -29.80 -3.35
CA ASN A 269 3.12 -31.06 -3.10
C ASN A 269 1.86 -30.92 -2.21
N VAL A 270 1.22 -29.76 -2.21
CA VAL A 270 -0.11 -29.56 -1.64
C VAL A 270 -1.10 -29.79 -2.76
N CYS A 271 -1.46 -31.05 -3.05
CA CYS A 271 -2.11 -31.43 -4.31
C CYS A 271 -3.61 -31.69 -4.21
N TYR A 272 -4.18 -31.94 -3.02
CA TYR A 272 -5.60 -32.29 -2.86
C TYR A 272 -6.52 -31.38 -3.65
N GLY A 273 -7.49 -31.95 -4.38
CA GLY A 273 -8.48 -31.16 -5.12
C GLY A 273 -7.94 -30.40 -6.34
N SER A 274 -6.68 -30.62 -6.73
CA SER A 274 -6.09 -29.97 -7.91
C SER A 274 -6.74 -30.48 -9.20
N GLY A 275 -7.39 -29.57 -9.94
CA GLY A 275 -7.97 -29.89 -11.25
C GLY A 275 -6.94 -30.21 -12.34
N ARG A 276 -5.65 -29.92 -12.09
CA ARG A 276 -4.54 -30.29 -12.99
C ARG A 276 -4.09 -31.74 -12.80
N LEU A 277 -4.17 -32.24 -11.57
CA LEU A 277 -3.58 -33.54 -11.18
C LEU A 277 -4.63 -34.65 -11.02
N TYR A 278 -5.90 -34.27 -10.87
CA TYR A 278 -7.00 -35.19 -10.64
C TYR A 278 -8.19 -34.86 -11.53
N GLU A 279 -9.03 -35.86 -11.78
CA GLU A 279 -10.24 -35.73 -12.58
C GLU A 279 -11.49 -36.01 -11.75
N ARG A 280 -12.65 -35.53 -12.23
CA ARG A 280 -13.99 -35.81 -11.65
C ARG A 280 -14.12 -35.44 -10.17
N LEU A 281 -13.49 -34.34 -9.76
CA LEU A 281 -13.39 -33.90 -8.37
C LEU A 281 -14.71 -33.45 -7.72
N GLY A 282 -15.68 -32.97 -8.50
CA GLY A 282 -16.94 -32.47 -7.97
C GLY A 282 -16.72 -31.39 -6.89
N MET A 283 -17.32 -31.60 -5.71
CA MET A 283 -17.21 -30.67 -4.58
C MET A 283 -15.81 -30.61 -3.94
N HIS A 284 -14.92 -31.55 -4.28
CA HIS A 284 -13.54 -31.60 -3.76
C HIS A 284 -12.58 -30.70 -4.56
N LEU A 285 -13.04 -30.04 -5.62
CA LEU A 285 -12.22 -29.12 -6.41
C LEU A 285 -11.70 -27.97 -5.53
N VAL A 286 -10.40 -27.73 -5.59
CA VAL A 286 -9.69 -26.60 -4.98
C VAL A 286 -8.70 -26.08 -6.02
N ASN A 287 -8.76 -24.80 -6.36
CA ASN A 287 -7.88 -24.23 -7.37
C ASN A 287 -6.40 -24.36 -6.96
N ASP A 288 -5.53 -24.46 -7.95
CA ASP A 288 -4.08 -24.57 -7.72
C ASP A 288 -3.49 -23.24 -7.24
N LEU A 289 -4.01 -22.11 -7.75
CA LEU A 289 -3.61 -20.78 -7.32
C LEU A 289 -4.33 -20.36 -6.03
N ILE A 290 -3.54 -20.06 -5.01
CA ILE A 290 -3.97 -19.41 -3.76
C ILE A 290 -3.40 -18.00 -3.71
N SER A 291 -4.08 -17.08 -3.03
CA SER A 291 -3.59 -15.71 -2.81
C SER A 291 -3.03 -15.57 -1.40
N ILE A 292 -1.91 -14.85 -1.29
CA ILE A 292 -1.22 -14.55 -0.05
C ILE A 292 -1.15 -13.03 0.11
N GLU A 293 -1.44 -12.55 1.32
CA GLU A 293 -1.23 -11.16 1.73
C GLU A 293 -0.31 -11.13 2.96
N LEU A 294 0.68 -10.26 2.93
CA LEU A 294 1.69 -10.13 3.98
C LEU A 294 1.63 -8.73 4.58
N PHE A 295 1.63 -8.66 5.91
CA PHE A 295 1.82 -7.43 6.66
C PHE A 295 2.89 -7.70 7.72
N ILE A 296 4.07 -7.13 7.54
CA ILE A 296 5.22 -7.36 8.42
C ILE A 296 5.57 -6.08 9.13
N VAL A 297 5.80 -6.18 10.44
CA VAL A 297 6.41 -5.13 11.25
C VAL A 297 7.72 -5.69 11.81
N ALA A 298 8.81 -4.94 11.69
CA ALA A 298 10.11 -5.33 12.23
C ALA A 298 10.79 -4.13 12.87
N GLY A 299 11.48 -4.32 14.00
CA GLY A 299 12.10 -3.25 14.79
C GLY A 299 13.39 -3.66 15.46
#